data_AF-A0A674MXE0-F1
#
_entry.id   AF-A0A674MXE0-F1
#
_cell.length_a   1.000
_cell.length_b   1.000
_cell.length_c   1.000
_cell.angle_alpha   90.00
_cell.angle_beta   90.00
_cell.angle_gamma   90.00
#
_symmetry.space_group_name_H-M   'P 1'
#
loop_
_entity.id
_entity.type
_entity.pdbx_description
1 polymer ?
#
loop_
_entity_poly.entity_id
_entity_poly.type
_entity_poly.pdbx_seq_one_letter_code
_entity_poly.pdbx_strand_id
1 'polypeptide(L)'
;METVALPGNHVFALAWYQQASHVCGKQLTQNLKQASFLLFQQNPLAPPDWVESDEAWQPNECPGQSFQAWLLLENLKLSMEDSNDILLEPYLQSWDQLLNFMDSLGSVVSFFSQKVKEKVTLLREQSIRHSTGAEGRREAYRTVRSMVETELKEEVVNFSHRTNSGCRTLLRLHRSLLWLKLLLEGLAEGPDIHGHQRTPGELSRDAYRVALAPHHPWFLRQAAEMVFFALPDRQYFLKLVCVQSQNEATPILRTIIRALTLVHKQTQQILAENDMLELP
;
A
#
# COMPACT_ATOMS: atom_id res chain seq x y z
N MET A 1 15.92 -3.46 -75.01
CA MET A 1 14.80 -3.61 -74.05
C MET A 1 15.41 -3.88 -72.70
N GLU A 2 15.74 -2.81 -71.98
CA GLU A 2 16.27 -2.89 -70.62
C GLU A 2 15.09 -2.86 -69.64
N THR A 3 14.99 -3.89 -68.82
CA THR A 3 14.08 -3.97 -67.68
C THR A 3 14.70 -3.25 -66.48
N VAL A 4 14.13 -2.12 -66.11
CA VAL A 4 14.46 -1.42 -64.85
C VAL A 4 13.68 -2.07 -63.71
N ALA A 5 14.41 -2.68 -62.77
CA ALA A 5 13.88 -3.18 -61.51
C ALA A 5 13.71 -2.03 -60.51
N LEU A 6 12.51 -1.88 -59.92
CA LEU A 6 12.26 -1.01 -58.77
C LEU A 6 12.53 -1.78 -57.46
N PRO A 7 13.32 -1.26 -56.51
CA PRO A 7 13.52 -1.91 -55.22
C PRO A 7 12.54 -1.40 -54.15
N GLY A 8 12.01 -2.34 -53.36
CA GLY A 8 11.95 -2.16 -51.89
C GLY A 8 10.77 -1.40 -51.28
N ASN A 9 9.52 -1.82 -51.48
CA ASN A 9 8.36 -1.29 -50.73
C ASN A 9 7.94 -2.13 -49.49
N HIS A 10 8.47 -3.34 -49.31
CA HIS A 10 8.04 -4.22 -48.21
C HIS A 10 8.71 -3.91 -46.86
N VAL A 11 9.97 -3.46 -46.85
CA VAL A 11 10.71 -3.20 -45.60
C VAL A 11 10.17 -1.95 -44.90
N PHE A 12 9.84 -0.90 -45.65
CA PHE A 12 9.24 0.32 -45.10
C PHE A 12 7.83 0.08 -44.56
N ALA A 13 7.01 -0.74 -45.22
CA ALA A 13 5.68 -1.10 -44.73
C ALA A 13 5.72 -1.91 -43.43
N LEU A 14 6.66 -2.86 -43.30
CA LEU A 14 6.86 -3.64 -42.08
C LEU A 14 7.36 -2.78 -40.91
N ALA A 15 8.30 -1.88 -41.16
CA ALA A 15 8.80 -0.94 -40.14
C ALA A 15 7.70 0.01 -39.66
N TRP A 16 6.88 0.54 -40.58
CA TRP A 16 5.75 1.40 -40.24
C TRP A 16 4.67 0.65 -39.45
N TYR A 17 4.36 -0.59 -39.84
CA TYR A 17 3.41 -1.44 -39.11
C TYR A 17 3.90 -1.81 -37.70
N GLN A 18 5.19 -2.11 -37.52
CA GLN A 18 5.78 -2.37 -36.20
C GLN A 18 5.78 -1.12 -35.32
N GLN A 19 6.17 0.04 -35.87
CA GLN A 19 6.16 1.31 -35.16
C GLN A 19 4.73 1.69 -34.75
N ALA A 20 3.77 1.58 -35.68
CA ALA A 20 2.35 1.85 -35.42
C ALA A 20 1.75 0.87 -34.40
N SER A 21 2.10 -0.41 -34.46
CA SER A 21 1.65 -1.42 -33.47
C SER A 21 2.24 -1.17 -32.09
N HIS A 22 3.50 -0.74 -32.01
CA HIS A 22 4.15 -0.41 -30.74
C HIS A 22 3.61 0.90 -30.13
N VAL A 23 3.34 1.93 -30.95
CA VAL A 23 2.70 3.18 -30.52
C VAL A 23 1.26 2.93 -30.11
N CYS A 24 0.50 2.15 -30.90
CA CYS A 24 -0.88 1.76 -30.57
C CYS A 24 -0.92 0.89 -29.30
N GLY A 25 0.01 -0.04 -29.12
CA GLY A 25 0.13 -0.84 -27.89
C GLY A 25 0.50 -0.01 -26.66
N LYS A 26 1.37 1.00 -26.80
CA LYS A 26 1.68 1.96 -25.75
C LYS A 26 0.47 2.85 -25.43
N GLN A 27 -0.24 3.34 -26.44
CA GLN A 27 -1.44 4.15 -26.24
C GLN A 27 -2.59 3.32 -25.64
N LEU A 28 -2.77 2.06 -26.03
CA LEU A 28 -3.75 1.14 -25.43
C LEU A 28 -3.40 0.82 -23.98
N THR A 29 -2.13 0.57 -23.66
CA THR A 29 -1.72 0.33 -22.27
C THR A 29 -1.83 1.59 -21.42
N GLN A 30 -1.56 2.77 -21.97
CA GLN A 30 -1.75 4.04 -21.29
C GLN A 30 -3.23 4.37 -21.09
N ASN A 31 -4.08 4.12 -22.11
CA ASN A 31 -5.53 4.26 -22.03
C ASN A 31 -6.16 3.22 -21.10
N LEU A 32 -5.63 1.99 -21.00
CA LEU A 32 -6.08 0.98 -20.04
C LEU A 32 -5.64 1.33 -18.62
N LYS A 33 -4.45 1.92 -18.43
CA LYS A 33 -4.03 2.47 -17.14
C LYS A 33 -4.86 3.68 -16.74
N GLN A 34 -5.19 4.58 -17.68
CA GLN A 34 -6.11 5.69 -17.46
C GLN A 34 -7.54 5.21 -17.22
N ALA A 35 -8.02 4.19 -17.93
CA ALA A 35 -9.33 3.59 -17.70
C ALA A 35 -9.37 2.85 -16.36
N SER A 36 -8.29 2.17 -15.95
CA SER A 36 -8.15 1.59 -14.61
C SER A 36 -8.08 2.68 -13.53
N PHE A 37 -7.44 3.81 -13.79
CA PHE A 37 -7.38 4.97 -12.91
C PHE A 37 -8.74 5.68 -12.80
N LEU A 38 -9.49 5.78 -13.90
CA LEU A 38 -10.85 6.32 -13.94
C LEU A 38 -11.87 5.35 -13.31
N LEU A 39 -11.73 4.05 -13.51
CA LEU A 39 -12.51 3.03 -12.78
C LEU A 39 -12.17 3.04 -11.27
N PHE A 40 -10.93 3.37 -10.91
CA PHE A 40 -10.51 3.56 -9.52
C PHE A 40 -11.02 4.88 -8.92
N GLN A 41 -11.09 5.97 -9.70
CA GLN A 41 -11.73 7.23 -9.29
C GLN A 41 -13.25 7.14 -9.21
N GLN A 42 -13.89 6.33 -10.07
CA GLN A 42 -15.34 6.14 -10.12
C GLN A 42 -15.86 5.09 -9.13
N ASN A 43 -14.96 4.37 -8.47
CA ASN A 43 -15.31 3.60 -7.29
C ASN A 43 -14.73 4.29 -6.05
N PRO A 44 -15.37 5.38 -5.57
CA PRO A 44 -15.17 5.76 -4.19
C PRO A 44 -15.76 4.61 -3.40
N LEU A 45 -14.92 3.66 -2.97
CA LEU A 45 -15.26 2.82 -1.84
C LEU A 45 -15.28 3.76 -0.62
N ALA A 46 -16.32 4.60 -0.57
CA ALA A 46 -16.94 4.95 0.68
C ALA A 46 -17.07 3.62 1.43
N PRO A 47 -16.68 3.57 2.72
CA PRO A 47 -16.95 2.38 3.50
C PRO A 47 -18.43 2.03 3.27
N PRO A 48 -18.80 0.73 3.23
CA PRO A 48 -20.21 0.35 3.41
C PRO A 48 -20.75 1.21 4.54
N ASP A 49 -21.96 1.78 4.40
CA ASP A 49 -22.61 2.58 5.45
C ASP A 49 -22.74 1.71 6.70
N TRP A 50 -21.66 1.64 7.48
CA TRP A 50 -21.55 0.98 8.75
C TRP A 50 -22.22 1.92 9.73
N VAL A 51 -23.56 1.89 9.72
CA VAL A 51 -24.39 2.52 10.75
C VAL A 51 -23.82 2.08 12.10
N GLU A 52 -23.24 3.03 12.80
CA GLU A 52 -22.46 2.80 13.99
C GLU A 52 -23.40 2.79 15.19
N SER A 53 -23.33 1.72 15.98
CA SER A 53 -23.54 1.87 17.42
C SER A 53 -22.21 2.31 18.00
N ASP A 54 -22.18 3.47 18.66
CA ASP A 54 -21.06 4.04 19.42
C ASP A 54 -20.68 3.18 20.65
N GLU A 55 -20.66 1.86 20.53
CA GLU A 55 -19.93 1.02 21.48
C GLU A 55 -18.45 1.22 21.18
N ALA A 56 -17.90 2.29 21.78
CA ALA A 56 -16.50 2.63 21.76
C ALA A 56 -15.70 1.38 22.15
N TRP A 57 -15.07 0.76 21.14
CA TRP A 57 -14.07 -0.27 21.39
C TRP A 57 -13.09 0.28 22.43
N GLN A 58 -13.04 -0.36 23.59
CA GLN A 58 -12.10 0.04 24.64
C GLN A 58 -10.72 -0.49 24.29
N PRO A 59 -9.72 0.40 24.11
CA PRO A 59 -8.32 0.04 23.94
C PRO A 59 -7.88 -0.89 25.08
N ASN A 60 -7.68 -2.17 24.79
CA ASN A 60 -7.20 -3.14 25.78
C ASN A 60 -5.90 -3.74 25.28
N GLU A 61 -4.91 -3.80 26.16
CA GLU A 61 -3.66 -4.50 25.91
C GLU A 61 -3.91 -5.99 25.70
N CYS A 62 -3.20 -6.55 24.72
CA CYS A 62 -3.13 -7.97 24.42
C CYS A 62 -1.91 -8.59 25.11
N PRO A 63 -2.04 -9.21 26.30
CA PRO A 63 -0.89 -9.60 27.09
C PRO A 63 -0.04 -10.65 26.37
N GLY A 64 1.27 -10.46 26.37
CA GLY A 64 2.23 -11.39 25.77
C GLY A 64 2.30 -11.36 24.23
N GLN A 65 1.63 -10.41 23.58
CA GLN A 65 1.68 -10.25 22.12
C GLN A 65 2.49 -9.01 21.72
N SER A 66 3.29 -9.14 20.66
CA SER A 66 4.04 -8.00 20.10
C SER A 66 3.13 -7.03 19.35
N PHE A 67 2.09 -7.54 18.69
CA PHE A 67 1.08 -6.74 18.03
C PHE A 67 0.02 -6.28 19.01
N GLN A 68 -0.28 -4.97 18.97
CA GLN A 68 -1.30 -4.33 19.79
C GLN A 68 -2.26 -3.56 18.87
N ALA A 69 -3.45 -4.11 18.63
CA ALA A 69 -4.44 -3.52 17.73
C ALA A 69 -4.81 -2.08 18.14
N TRP A 70 -4.91 -1.81 19.46
CA TRP A 70 -5.27 -0.50 19.98
C TRP A 70 -4.19 0.54 19.73
N LEU A 71 -2.93 0.16 19.86
CA LEU A 71 -1.78 1.01 19.59
C LEU A 71 -1.66 1.32 18.09
N LEU A 72 -2.02 0.36 17.23
CA LEU A 72 -2.17 0.62 15.79
C LEU A 72 -3.23 1.70 15.54
N LEU A 73 -4.43 1.57 16.12
CA LEU A 73 -5.49 2.57 15.93
C LEU A 73 -5.10 3.94 16.47
N GLU A 74 -4.51 4.00 17.66
CA GLU A 74 -4.05 5.25 18.28
C GLU A 74 -3.07 5.98 17.38
N ASN A 75 -2.03 5.28 16.89
CA ASN A 75 -1.03 5.88 16.00
C ASN A 75 -1.61 6.31 14.66
N LEU A 76 -2.56 5.56 14.10
CA LEU A 76 -3.28 5.99 12.88
C LEU A 76 -4.09 7.27 13.13
N LYS A 77 -4.78 7.38 14.27
CA LYS A 77 -5.52 8.60 14.64
C LYS A 77 -4.59 9.79 14.87
N LEU A 78 -3.51 9.60 15.62
CA LEU A 78 -2.48 10.63 15.83
C LEU A 78 -1.85 11.08 14.52
N SER A 79 -1.66 10.18 13.55
CA SER A 79 -1.11 10.55 12.24
C SER A 79 -2.00 11.52 11.45
N MET A 80 -3.30 11.57 11.77
CA MET A 80 -4.32 12.39 11.11
C MET A 80 -4.63 13.71 11.84
N GLU A 81 -3.89 14.08 12.88
CA GLU A 81 -4.22 15.22 13.74
C GLU A 81 -4.15 16.59 13.02
N ASP A 82 -3.35 16.71 11.96
CA ASP A 82 -3.29 17.90 11.12
C ASP A 82 -4.28 17.81 9.94
N SER A 83 -5.30 18.67 9.92
CA SER A 83 -6.34 18.66 8.89
C SER A 83 -5.72 18.85 7.50
N ASN A 84 -5.75 17.78 6.69
CA ASN A 84 -5.23 17.69 5.32
C ASN A 84 -3.73 17.33 5.17
N ASP A 85 -3.07 16.80 6.21
CA ASP A 85 -1.72 16.22 6.11
C ASP A 85 -1.61 14.94 6.95
N ILE A 86 -0.44 14.28 6.92
CA ILE A 86 -0.12 13.09 7.71
C ILE A 86 1.15 13.33 8.50
N LEU A 87 1.08 13.27 9.83
CA LEU A 87 2.26 13.29 10.70
C LEU A 87 3.08 12.02 10.49
N LEU A 88 4.36 12.19 10.15
CA LEU A 88 5.20 11.09 9.69
C LEU A 88 5.56 10.12 10.82
N GLU A 89 5.91 10.61 12.01
CA GLU A 89 6.31 9.72 13.11
C GLU A 89 5.17 8.81 13.59
N PRO A 90 3.96 9.31 13.90
CA PRO A 90 2.84 8.43 14.23
C PRO A 90 2.48 7.48 13.08
N TYR A 91 2.61 7.92 11.82
CA TYR A 91 2.45 7.04 10.67
C TYR A 91 3.48 5.89 10.67
N LEU A 92 4.75 6.16 10.97
CA LEU A 92 5.79 5.13 11.08
C LEU A 92 5.58 4.21 12.30
N GLN A 93 5.08 4.74 13.41
CA GLN A 93 4.69 3.93 14.58
C GLN A 93 3.52 2.98 14.27
N SER A 94 2.58 3.42 13.43
CA SER A 94 1.52 2.54 12.91
C SER A 94 2.13 1.39 12.09
N TRP A 95 3.15 1.67 11.28
CA TRP A 95 3.89 0.64 10.55
C TRP A 95 4.65 -0.33 11.44
N ASP A 96 5.21 0.13 12.56
CA ASP A 96 5.85 -0.75 13.54
C ASP A 96 4.83 -1.77 14.10
N GLN A 97 3.58 -1.34 14.36
CA GLN A 97 2.51 -2.26 14.76
C GLN A 97 2.08 -3.20 13.63
N LEU A 98 1.98 -2.71 12.39
CA LEU A 98 1.67 -3.56 11.23
C LEU A 98 2.77 -4.60 10.96
N LEU A 99 4.04 -4.25 11.21
CA LEU A 99 5.17 -5.18 11.15
C LEU A 99 5.06 -6.26 12.23
N ASN A 100 4.74 -5.89 13.48
CA ASN A 100 4.50 -6.85 14.56
C ASN A 100 3.33 -7.80 14.25
N PHE A 101 2.27 -7.28 13.62
CA PHE A 101 1.16 -8.08 13.13
C PHE A 101 1.64 -9.11 12.09
N MET A 102 2.38 -8.67 11.07
CA MET A 102 2.91 -9.56 10.05
C MET A 102 3.86 -10.61 10.62
N ASP A 103 4.72 -10.24 11.57
CA ASP A 103 5.65 -11.17 12.22
C ASP A 103 4.94 -12.22 13.08
N SER A 104 3.81 -11.83 13.67
CA SER A 104 2.96 -12.74 14.45
C SER A 104 2.27 -13.79 13.58
N LEU A 105 2.11 -13.57 12.27
CA LEU A 105 1.54 -14.55 11.34
C LEU A 105 2.48 -15.73 11.02
N GLY A 106 3.75 -15.67 11.45
CA GLY A 106 4.70 -16.78 11.38
C GLY A 106 5.96 -16.49 10.55
N SER A 107 6.93 -17.40 10.66
CA SER A 107 8.31 -17.20 10.17
C SER A 107 8.43 -16.96 8.66
N VAL A 108 7.56 -17.57 7.85
CA VAL A 108 7.53 -17.37 6.39
C VAL A 108 7.12 -15.94 6.05
N VAL A 109 6.20 -15.35 6.82
CA VAL A 109 5.75 -13.97 6.66
C VAL A 109 6.81 -12.98 7.14
N SER A 110 7.54 -13.31 8.21
CA SER A 110 8.63 -12.47 8.74
C SER A 110 9.77 -12.19 7.77
N PHE A 111 10.03 -13.10 6.81
CA PHE A 111 11.00 -12.81 5.75
C PHE A 111 10.55 -11.65 4.85
N PHE A 112 9.25 -11.54 4.58
CA PHE A 112 8.67 -10.48 3.75
C PHE A 112 8.50 -9.18 4.53
N SER A 113 8.19 -9.25 5.82
CA SER A 113 8.10 -8.08 6.70
C SER A 113 9.45 -7.35 6.80
N GLN A 114 10.59 -8.07 6.73
CA GLN A 114 11.92 -7.48 6.75
C GLN A 114 12.13 -6.41 5.65
N LYS A 115 11.57 -6.61 4.45
CA LYS A 115 11.67 -5.62 3.36
C LYS A 115 10.82 -4.38 3.57
N VAL A 116 9.76 -4.48 4.36
CA VAL A 116 8.95 -3.34 4.80
C VAL A 116 9.67 -2.64 5.96
N LYS A 117 10.23 -3.40 6.91
CA LYS A 117 11.02 -2.90 8.03
C LYS A 117 12.22 -2.06 7.57
N GLU A 118 12.98 -2.56 6.60
CA GLU A 118 14.07 -1.80 5.97
C GLU A 118 13.60 -0.42 5.45
N LYS A 119 12.38 -0.31 4.89
CA LYS A 119 11.84 0.95 4.36
C LYS A 119 11.39 1.90 5.46
N VAL A 120 10.74 1.37 6.50
CA VAL A 120 10.37 2.15 7.69
C VAL A 120 11.62 2.72 8.35
N THR A 121 12.66 1.92 8.53
CA THR A 121 13.95 2.37 9.08
C THR A 121 14.61 3.42 8.19
N LEU A 122 14.67 3.22 6.87
CA LEU A 122 15.23 4.21 5.94
C LEU A 122 14.51 5.55 6.03
N LEU A 123 13.17 5.54 6.07
CA LEU A 123 12.36 6.76 6.13
C LEU A 123 12.55 7.49 7.47
N ARG A 124 12.67 6.74 8.57
CA ARG A 124 12.99 7.29 9.91
C ARG A 124 14.40 7.87 9.96
N GLU A 125 15.40 7.19 9.40
CA GLU A 125 16.77 7.70 9.29
C GLU A 125 16.83 9.00 8.47
N GLN A 126 16.09 9.09 7.38
CA GLN A 126 15.97 10.32 6.60
C GLN A 126 15.37 11.44 7.44
N SER A 127 14.27 11.17 8.14
CA SER A 127 13.66 12.14 9.06
C SER A 127 14.67 12.68 10.09
N ILE A 128 15.50 11.81 10.67
CA ILE A 128 16.54 12.22 11.64
C ILE A 128 17.66 13.04 10.96
N ARG A 129 18.15 12.63 9.79
CA ARG A 129 19.21 13.37 9.07
C ARG A 129 18.77 14.78 8.69
N HIS A 130 17.50 14.94 8.31
CA HIS A 130 16.93 16.25 8.04
C HIS A 130 16.67 17.01 9.35
N SER A 131 16.27 16.35 10.43
CA SER A 131 16.02 16.99 11.73
C SER A 131 17.26 17.45 12.50
N THR A 132 18.43 16.87 12.25
CA THR A 132 19.71 17.21 12.93
C THR A 132 20.42 18.45 12.33
N GLY A 133 19.70 19.19 11.49
CA GLY A 133 20.14 20.44 10.91
C GLY A 133 19.77 21.70 11.70
N ALA A 134 20.11 22.87 11.14
CA ALA A 134 19.60 24.18 11.61
C ALA A 134 18.07 24.15 11.81
N GLU A 135 17.50 24.97 12.70
CA GLU A 135 16.09 24.91 13.15
C GLU A 135 15.04 24.68 12.04
N GLY A 136 15.24 25.24 10.83
CA GLY A 136 14.32 25.04 9.69
C GLY A 136 14.29 23.62 9.10
N ARG A 137 15.19 22.73 9.51
CA ARG A 137 15.37 21.38 8.96
C ARG A 137 14.60 20.32 9.77
N ARG A 138 14.18 20.65 11.00
CA ARG A 138 13.32 19.82 11.87
C ARG A 138 11.89 19.64 11.34
N GLU A 139 11.39 20.62 10.59
CA GLU A 139 10.05 20.56 9.99
C GLU A 139 10.02 19.78 8.66
N ALA A 140 11.18 19.52 8.06
CA ALA A 140 11.29 18.96 6.71
C ALA A 140 10.70 17.55 6.56
N TYR A 141 10.66 16.76 7.64
CA TYR A 141 10.10 15.41 7.66
C TYR A 141 9.07 15.25 8.79
N ARG A 142 8.47 16.36 9.22
CA ARG A 142 7.41 16.35 10.22
C ARG A 142 6.14 15.71 9.66
N THR A 143 5.77 16.10 8.45
CA THR A 143 4.59 15.59 7.75
C THR A 143 4.95 15.00 6.40
N VAL A 144 4.00 14.29 5.79
CA VAL A 144 4.16 13.77 4.42
C VAL A 144 4.29 14.93 3.41
N ARG A 145 3.50 16.01 3.52
CA ARG A 145 3.65 17.15 2.60
C ARG A 145 4.99 17.86 2.79
N SER A 146 5.42 18.13 4.01
CA SER A 146 6.69 18.81 4.24
C SER A 146 7.88 17.99 3.73
N MET A 147 7.80 16.66 3.83
CA MET A 147 8.76 15.74 3.21
C MET A 147 8.77 15.87 1.68
N VAL A 148 7.60 15.83 1.05
CA VAL A 148 7.47 15.96 -0.42
C VAL A 148 8.05 17.29 -0.90
N GLU A 149 7.68 18.39 -0.26
CA GLU A 149 8.17 19.73 -0.60
C GLU A 149 9.69 19.84 -0.44
N THR A 150 10.23 19.31 0.65
CA THR A 150 11.68 19.31 0.89
C THR A 150 12.42 18.51 -0.17
N GLU A 151 12.00 17.27 -0.44
CA GLU A 151 12.72 16.42 -1.38
C GLU A 151 12.63 16.90 -2.83
N LEU A 152 11.53 17.56 -3.21
CA LEU A 152 11.41 18.25 -4.50
C LEU A 152 12.36 19.44 -4.58
N LYS A 153 12.42 20.27 -3.53
CA LYS A 153 13.30 21.45 -3.46
C LYS A 153 14.78 21.08 -3.51
N GLU A 154 15.14 19.95 -2.93
CA GLU A 154 16.51 19.43 -2.92
C GLU A 154 16.84 18.58 -4.17
N GLU A 155 15.88 18.40 -5.09
CA GLU A 155 16.04 17.64 -6.34
C GLU A 155 16.47 16.17 -6.14
N VAL A 156 16.11 15.56 -5.01
CA VAL A 156 16.45 14.15 -4.70
C VAL A 156 15.39 13.14 -5.18
N VAL A 157 14.20 13.63 -5.57
CA VAL A 157 13.16 12.82 -6.22
C VAL A 157 13.46 12.71 -7.72
N ASN A 158 13.47 11.49 -8.25
CA ASN A 158 13.60 11.27 -9.70
C ASN A 158 12.45 10.44 -10.24
N PHE A 159 11.82 10.93 -11.30
CA PHE A 159 10.67 10.30 -11.96
C PHE A 159 11.05 9.30 -13.06
N SER A 160 12.32 9.24 -13.45
CA SER A 160 12.81 8.39 -14.55
C SER A 160 13.68 7.22 -14.09
N HIS A 161 14.42 7.38 -12.99
CA HIS A 161 15.28 6.32 -12.44
C HIS A 161 15.15 6.20 -10.93
N ARG A 162 15.56 5.05 -10.40
CA ARG A 162 15.44 4.73 -8.97
C ARG A 162 16.37 5.60 -8.13
N THR A 163 15.80 6.30 -7.15
CA THR A 163 16.56 6.95 -6.08
C THR A 163 16.28 6.29 -4.73
N ASN A 164 16.93 6.74 -3.67
CA ASN A 164 16.62 6.33 -2.29
C ASN A 164 15.77 7.39 -1.56
N SER A 165 15.00 8.21 -2.29
CA SER A 165 14.15 9.26 -1.71
C SER A 165 13.09 8.72 -0.75
N GLY A 166 12.74 9.54 0.25
CA GLY A 166 11.65 9.32 1.19
C GLY A 166 10.31 9.18 0.49
N CYS A 167 10.01 10.02 -0.52
CA CYS A 167 8.79 9.95 -1.34
C CYS A 167 8.64 8.59 -2.02
N ARG A 168 9.73 8.10 -2.61
CA ARG A 168 9.77 6.77 -3.24
C ARG A 168 9.53 5.67 -2.20
N THR A 169 10.16 5.79 -1.03
CA THR A 169 10.01 4.84 0.08
C THR A 169 8.57 4.83 0.61
N LEU A 170 7.99 6.01 0.83
CA LEU A 170 6.60 6.22 1.23
C LEU A 170 5.64 5.59 0.22
N LEU A 171 5.83 5.76 -1.09
CA LEU A 171 4.99 5.14 -2.11
C LEU A 171 4.92 3.60 -1.97
N ARG A 172 6.03 2.95 -1.60
CA ARG A 172 6.06 1.49 -1.41
C ARG A 172 5.36 1.06 -0.13
N LEU A 173 5.48 1.84 0.93
CA LEU A 173 4.71 1.65 2.15
C LEU A 173 3.21 1.85 1.84
N HIS A 174 2.84 2.94 1.19
CA HIS A 174 1.47 3.27 0.80
C HIS A 174 0.76 2.14 0.04
N ARG A 175 1.41 1.57 -0.99
CA ARG A 175 0.88 0.39 -1.71
C ARG A 175 0.73 -0.86 -0.81
N SER A 176 1.65 -1.04 0.15
CA SER A 176 1.58 -2.14 1.12
C SER A 176 0.46 -1.91 2.14
N LEU A 177 0.16 -0.66 2.49
CA LEU A 177 -0.94 -0.29 3.37
C LEU A 177 -2.28 -0.68 2.74
N LEU A 178 -2.42 -0.47 1.43
CA LEU A 178 -3.61 -0.89 0.69
C LEU A 178 -3.83 -2.41 0.79
N TRP A 179 -2.77 -3.20 0.60
CA TRP A 179 -2.83 -4.65 0.74
C TRP A 179 -3.32 -5.06 2.14
N LEU A 180 -2.74 -4.48 3.20
CA LEU A 180 -3.15 -4.76 4.58
C LEU A 180 -4.60 -4.36 4.84
N LYS A 181 -5.02 -3.19 4.36
CA LYS A 181 -6.40 -2.71 4.49
C LYS A 181 -7.39 -3.69 3.86
N LEU A 182 -7.13 -4.14 2.62
CA LEU A 182 -7.98 -5.10 1.91
C LEU A 182 -8.03 -6.46 2.61
N LEU A 183 -6.91 -6.92 3.17
CA LEU A 183 -6.87 -8.14 3.99
C LEU A 183 -7.77 -8.00 5.23
N LEU A 184 -7.68 -6.88 5.96
CA LEU A 184 -8.50 -6.63 7.14
C LEU A 184 -9.99 -6.49 6.79
N GLU A 185 -10.32 -5.86 5.65
CA GLU A 185 -11.70 -5.79 5.13
C GLU A 185 -12.28 -7.20 4.94
N GLY A 186 -11.56 -8.08 4.23
CA GLY A 186 -11.99 -9.47 4.08
C GLY A 186 -12.05 -10.27 5.38
N LEU A 187 -11.21 -9.95 6.37
CA LEU A 187 -11.25 -10.58 7.70
C LEU A 187 -12.38 -10.05 8.57
N ALA A 188 -12.92 -8.87 8.27
CA ALA A 188 -14.11 -8.32 8.93
C ALA A 188 -15.41 -8.88 8.31
N GLU A 189 -15.36 -9.44 7.11
CA GLU A 189 -16.50 -10.08 6.46
C GLU A 189 -16.88 -11.40 7.15
N GLY A 190 -18.18 -11.67 7.26
CA GLY A 190 -18.71 -12.93 7.75
C GLY A 190 -18.55 -14.07 6.74
N PRO A 191 -19.15 -15.25 7.01
CA PRO A 191 -19.25 -16.30 6.00
C PRO A 191 -20.04 -15.81 4.77
N ASP A 192 -19.71 -16.36 3.61
CA ASP A 192 -20.43 -16.07 2.36
C ASP A 192 -21.85 -16.69 2.33
N ILE A 193 -22.55 -16.52 1.20
CA ILE A 193 -23.90 -17.05 1.00
C ILE A 193 -24.00 -18.58 1.13
N HIS A 194 -22.87 -19.29 1.06
CA HIS A 194 -22.78 -20.75 1.21
C HIS A 194 -22.33 -21.17 2.60
N GLY A 195 -22.16 -20.22 3.52
CA GLY A 195 -21.65 -20.47 4.87
C GLY A 195 -20.14 -20.67 4.92
N HIS A 196 -19.42 -20.48 3.80
CA HIS A 196 -17.98 -20.65 3.77
C HIS A 196 -17.28 -19.39 4.28
N GLN A 197 -16.39 -19.57 5.25
CA GLN A 197 -15.59 -18.51 5.81
C GLN A 197 -14.19 -18.53 5.19
N ARG A 198 -13.89 -17.48 4.42
CA ARG A 198 -12.62 -17.37 3.69
C ARG A 198 -11.43 -17.32 4.65
N THR A 199 -10.34 -17.97 4.25
CA THR A 199 -9.10 -18.05 5.01
C THR A 199 -8.25 -16.78 4.86
N PRO A 200 -7.38 -16.43 5.85
CA PRO A 200 -6.44 -15.33 5.70
C PRO A 200 -5.54 -15.45 4.45
N GLY A 201 -5.18 -16.68 4.06
CA GLY A 201 -4.44 -16.96 2.83
C GLY A 201 -5.16 -16.53 1.56
N GLU A 202 -6.43 -16.89 1.42
CA GLU A 202 -7.26 -16.51 0.26
C GLU A 202 -7.49 -15.00 0.19
N LEU A 203 -7.80 -14.38 1.33
CA LEU A 203 -8.02 -12.94 1.44
C LEU A 203 -6.75 -12.16 1.11
N SER A 204 -5.61 -12.60 1.65
CA SER A 204 -4.30 -11.99 1.41
C SER A 204 -3.86 -12.08 -0.04
N ARG A 205 -4.13 -13.22 -0.70
CA ARG A 205 -3.88 -13.44 -2.13
C ARG A 205 -4.67 -12.44 -2.99
N ASP A 206 -5.96 -12.28 -2.72
CA ASP A 206 -6.80 -11.37 -3.49
C ASP A 206 -6.41 -9.91 -3.27
N ALA A 207 -6.16 -9.52 -2.01
CA ALA A 207 -5.62 -8.21 -1.68
C ALA A 207 -4.29 -7.95 -2.41
N TYR A 208 -3.40 -8.94 -2.48
CA TYR A 208 -2.08 -8.79 -3.10
C TYR A 208 -2.18 -8.57 -4.60
N ARG A 209 -3.09 -9.29 -5.28
CA ARG A 209 -3.35 -9.15 -6.71
C ARG A 209 -3.75 -7.73 -7.09
N VAL A 210 -4.50 -7.05 -6.22
CA VAL A 210 -4.94 -5.67 -6.42
C VAL A 210 -3.83 -4.68 -6.07
N ALA A 211 -3.24 -4.79 -4.88
CA ALA A 211 -2.42 -3.72 -4.32
C ALA A 211 -0.93 -3.79 -4.69
N LEU A 212 -0.36 -4.99 -4.83
CA LEU A 212 1.10 -5.18 -4.90
C LEU A 212 1.57 -5.89 -6.17
N ALA A 213 0.79 -6.85 -6.67
CA ALA A 213 1.14 -7.62 -7.87
C ALA A 213 1.42 -6.75 -9.11
N PRO A 214 0.73 -5.62 -9.37
CA PRO A 214 1.03 -4.74 -10.51
C PRO A 214 2.44 -4.13 -10.44
N HIS A 215 3.03 -4.05 -9.25
CA HIS A 215 4.32 -3.42 -8.99
C HIS A 215 5.44 -4.41 -8.71
N HIS A 216 5.13 -5.71 -8.67
CA HIS A 216 6.10 -6.77 -8.37
C HIS A 216 6.51 -7.57 -9.62
N PRO A 217 7.81 -7.85 -9.80
CA PRO A 217 8.27 -8.76 -10.84
C PRO A 217 7.69 -10.16 -10.64
N TRP A 218 7.63 -10.95 -11.71
CA TRP A 218 7.05 -12.29 -11.71
C TRP A 218 7.54 -13.18 -10.56
N PHE A 219 8.85 -13.22 -10.30
CA PHE A 219 9.40 -14.06 -9.23
C PHE A 219 8.90 -13.67 -7.83
N LEU A 220 8.69 -12.38 -7.55
CA LEU A 220 8.12 -11.94 -6.27
C LEU A 220 6.64 -12.30 -6.14
N ARG A 221 5.90 -12.36 -7.27
CA ARG A 221 4.51 -12.84 -7.28
C ARG A 221 4.44 -14.32 -6.95
N GLN A 222 5.34 -15.14 -7.52
CA GLN A 222 5.43 -16.55 -7.17
C GLN A 222 5.84 -16.78 -5.71
N ALA A 223 6.80 -15.99 -5.20
CA ALA A 223 7.20 -16.07 -3.81
C ALA A 223 6.05 -15.71 -2.86
N ALA A 224 5.24 -14.70 -3.19
CA ALA A 224 4.08 -14.31 -2.40
C ALA A 224 3.01 -15.41 -2.33
N GLU A 225 2.78 -16.15 -3.42
CA GLU A 225 1.85 -17.30 -3.41
C GLU A 225 2.22 -18.35 -2.35
N MET A 226 3.51 -18.62 -2.17
CA MET A 226 3.99 -19.56 -1.14
C MET A 226 3.70 -19.04 0.27
N VAL A 227 3.79 -17.73 0.50
CA VAL A 227 3.44 -17.11 1.78
C VAL A 227 1.96 -17.28 2.08
N PHE A 228 1.10 -17.08 1.08
CA PHE A 228 -0.35 -17.16 1.27
C PHE A 228 -0.81 -18.57 1.65
N PHE A 229 -0.12 -19.61 1.18
CA PHE A 229 -0.35 -20.98 1.63
C PHE A 229 0.14 -21.24 3.07
N ALA A 230 1.13 -20.49 3.53
CA ALA A 230 1.71 -20.63 4.87
C ALA A 230 1.03 -19.73 5.92
N LEU A 231 0.06 -18.89 5.53
CA LEU A 231 -0.66 -18.04 6.47
C LEU A 231 -1.51 -18.90 7.42
N PRO A 232 -1.60 -18.49 8.71
CA PRO A 232 -2.31 -19.26 9.71
C PRO A 232 -3.82 -19.21 9.45
N ASP A 233 -4.54 -20.09 10.15
CA ASP A 233 -6.00 -20.11 10.08
C ASP A 233 -6.61 -18.83 10.69
N ARG A 234 -7.92 -18.68 10.47
CA ARG A 234 -8.66 -17.53 10.95
C ARG A 234 -8.76 -17.47 12.47
N GLN A 235 -8.77 -18.60 13.16
CA GLN A 235 -8.84 -18.64 14.62
C GLN A 235 -7.56 -18.07 15.26
N TYR A 236 -6.40 -18.32 14.64
CA TYR A 236 -5.15 -17.69 15.04
C TYR A 236 -5.21 -16.17 14.89
N PHE A 237 -5.77 -15.66 13.79
CA PHE A 237 -5.95 -14.21 13.59
C PHE A 237 -6.82 -13.57 14.69
N LEU A 238 -7.92 -14.22 15.12
CA LEU A 238 -8.75 -13.70 16.20
C LEU A 238 -7.97 -13.53 17.52
N LYS A 239 -7.06 -14.47 17.81
CA LYS A 239 -6.17 -14.37 18.98
C LYS A 239 -5.27 -13.13 18.90
N LEU A 240 -4.81 -12.75 17.70
CA LEU A 240 -3.95 -11.57 17.49
C LEU A 240 -4.63 -10.24 17.85
N VAL A 241 -5.96 -10.20 17.83
CA VAL A 241 -6.74 -9.02 18.24
C VAL A 241 -7.45 -9.25 19.60
N CYS A 242 -7.04 -10.26 20.35
CA CYS A 242 -7.55 -10.62 21.67
C CYS A 242 -9.06 -10.82 21.78
N VAL A 243 -9.65 -11.46 20.78
CA VAL A 243 -11.06 -11.83 20.79
C VAL A 243 -11.24 -13.33 20.57
N GLN A 244 -12.38 -13.85 21.01
CA GLN A 244 -12.69 -15.27 20.90
C GLN A 244 -13.56 -15.60 19.69
N SER A 245 -14.25 -14.61 19.13
CA SER A 245 -15.20 -14.80 18.05
C SER A 245 -15.06 -13.76 16.93
N GLN A 246 -15.50 -14.13 15.73
CA GLN A 246 -15.57 -13.21 14.59
C GLN A 246 -16.49 -12.01 14.88
N ASN A 247 -17.56 -12.22 15.64
CA ASN A 247 -18.51 -11.16 15.99
C ASN A 247 -17.86 -10.09 16.87
N GLU A 248 -16.98 -10.48 17.78
CA GLU A 248 -16.17 -9.55 18.59
C GLU A 248 -15.07 -8.86 17.75
N ALA A 249 -14.43 -9.58 16.83
CA ALA A 249 -13.37 -9.00 15.98
C ALA A 249 -13.89 -7.94 15.03
N THR A 250 -15.05 -8.18 14.43
CA THR A 250 -15.61 -7.37 13.35
C THR A 250 -15.70 -5.86 13.67
N PRO A 251 -16.27 -5.40 14.81
CA PRO A 251 -16.31 -3.97 15.14
C PRO A 251 -14.91 -3.36 15.34
N ILE A 252 -13.97 -4.11 15.93
CA ILE A 252 -12.57 -3.68 16.12
C ILE A 252 -11.91 -3.46 14.76
N LEU A 253 -12.02 -4.46 13.87
CA LEU A 253 -11.47 -4.40 12.52
C LEU A 253 -12.08 -3.25 11.73
N ARG A 254 -13.40 -3.06 11.77
CA ARG A 254 -14.07 -1.93 11.11
C ARG A 254 -13.52 -0.59 11.55
N THR A 255 -13.28 -0.42 12.85
CA THR A 255 -12.70 0.83 13.39
C THR A 255 -11.29 1.07 12.84
N ILE A 256 -10.44 0.05 12.82
CA ILE A 256 -9.08 0.12 12.27
C ILE A 256 -9.11 0.38 10.76
N ILE A 257 -9.97 -0.32 10.01
CA ILE A 257 -10.15 -0.16 8.56
C ILE A 257 -10.56 1.28 8.22
N ARG A 258 -11.46 1.89 8.99
CA ARG A 258 -11.85 3.30 8.78
C ARG A 258 -10.65 4.23 8.94
N ALA A 259 -9.86 4.07 10.01
CA ALA A 259 -8.66 4.88 10.23
C ALA A 259 -7.62 4.68 9.10
N LEU A 260 -7.36 3.42 8.71
CA LEU A 260 -6.48 3.09 7.57
C LEU A 260 -6.98 3.71 6.27
N THR A 261 -8.29 3.69 6.03
CA THR A 261 -8.90 4.28 4.82
C THR A 261 -8.65 5.78 4.76
N LEU A 262 -8.79 6.49 5.88
CA LEU A 262 -8.54 7.92 5.95
C LEU A 262 -7.05 8.25 5.71
N VAL A 263 -6.14 7.57 6.41
CA VAL A 263 -4.68 7.73 6.24
C VAL A 263 -4.25 7.43 4.81
N HIS A 264 -4.75 6.34 4.23
CA HIS A 264 -4.46 5.94 2.87
C HIS A 264 -5.00 6.97 1.87
N LYS A 265 -6.25 7.44 2.02
CA LYS A 265 -6.85 8.43 1.13
C LYS A 265 -6.05 9.73 1.13
N GLN A 266 -5.67 10.22 2.31
CA GLN A 266 -4.89 11.44 2.44
C GLN A 266 -3.49 11.29 1.81
N THR A 267 -2.80 10.19 2.12
CA THR A 267 -1.49 9.88 1.52
C THR A 267 -1.57 9.76 -0.01
N GLN A 268 -2.60 9.07 -0.52
CA GLN A 268 -2.88 8.92 -1.95
C GLN A 268 -3.06 10.28 -2.62
N GLN A 269 -3.80 11.19 -1.98
CA GLN A 269 -4.03 12.54 -2.49
C GLN A 269 -2.72 13.33 -2.57
N ILE A 270 -1.90 13.33 -1.51
CA ILE A 270 -0.61 14.04 -1.49
C ILE A 270 0.31 13.52 -2.61
N LEU A 271 0.41 12.20 -2.78
CA LEU A 271 1.24 11.61 -3.83
C LEU A 271 0.70 11.90 -5.24
N ALA A 272 -0.63 11.92 -5.42
CA ALA A 272 -1.26 12.22 -6.70
C ALA A 272 -1.09 13.69 -7.11
N GLU A 273 -1.24 14.62 -6.17
CA GLU A 273 -1.06 16.07 -6.40
C GLU A 273 0.36 16.42 -6.88
N ASN A 274 1.33 15.54 -6.65
CA ASN A 274 2.75 15.73 -6.99
C ASN A 274 3.26 14.75 -8.05
N ASP A 275 2.37 14.05 -8.77
CA ASP A 275 2.71 13.05 -9.82
C ASP A 275 3.61 11.90 -9.33
N MET A 276 3.55 11.57 -8.03
CA MET A 276 4.44 10.61 -7.38
C MET A 276 3.90 9.17 -7.32
N LEU A 277 2.74 8.88 -7.92
CA LEU A 277 2.13 7.54 -7.88
C LEU A 277 2.90 6.48 -8.64
N GLU A 278 3.77 6.87 -9.56
CA GLU A 278 4.52 5.98 -10.45
C GLU A 278 6.05 6.07 -10.25
N LEU A 279 6.53 6.59 -9.11
CA LEU A 279 7.98 6.69 -8.85
C LEU A 279 8.69 5.31 -9.01
N PRO A 280 9.77 5.23 -9.82
CA PRO A 280 10.42 3.99 -10.26
C PRO A 280 11.10 3.18 -9.15
#